data_AF-A0A3B0P0V0-F1
#
_entry.id   AF-A0A3B0P0V0-F1
#
_cell.length_a   1.000
_cell.length_b   1.000
_cell.length_c   1.000
_cell.angle_alpha   90.00
_cell.angle_beta   90.00
_cell.angle_gamma   90.00
#
_symmetry.space_group_name_H-M   'P 1'
#
loop_
_entity.id
_entity.type
_entity.pdbx_description
1 polymer ?
#
loop_
_entity_poly.entity_id
_entity_poly.type
_entity_poly.pdbx_seq_one_letter_code
_entity_poly.pdbx_strand_id
1 'polypeptide(L)' 'MNNQDISFEIRKDDVSLAASAIARFNSIRLKVNEYIQKFGKENKGIIVEGRDATYRILPDAEVKFFLW' A
#
# COMPACT_ATOMS: atom_id res chain seq x y z
N MET A 1 -7.26 14.70 2.18
CA MET A 1 -7.48 15.14 0.78
C MET A 1 -8.17 16.49 0.84
N ASN A 2 -7.68 17.54 0.18
CA ASN A 2 -8.31 18.88 0.24
C ASN A 2 -8.61 19.39 1.67
N ASN A 3 -7.73 19.09 2.64
CA ASN A 3 -7.91 19.38 4.07
C ASN A 3 -9.14 18.77 4.77
N GLN A 4 -9.82 17.80 4.14
CA GLN A 4 -10.90 17.04 4.77
C GLN A 4 -10.38 15.74 5.38
N ASP A 5 -10.83 15.44 6.59
CA ASP A 5 -10.69 14.12 7.20
C ASP A 5 -11.68 13.16 6.54
N ILE A 6 -11.14 12.08 5.97
CA ILE A 6 -11.90 11.04 5.28
C ILE A 6 -11.65 9.65 5.90
N SER A 7 -11.13 9.60 7.13
CA SER A 7 -10.67 8.36 7.77
C SER A 7 -11.77 7.31 7.92
N PHE A 8 -13.02 7.74 8.09
CA PHE A 8 -14.20 6.87 8.11
C PHE A 8 -14.66 6.47 6.71
N GLU A 9 -14.63 7.40 5.76
CA GLU A 9 -15.17 7.17 4.41
C GLU A 9 -14.38 6.12 3.65
N ILE A 10 -13.06 6.12 3.80
CA ILE A 10 -12.18 5.13 3.15
C ILE A 10 -12.38 3.70 3.69
N ARG A 11 -13.10 3.53 4.81
CA ARG A 11 -13.39 2.23 5.43
C ARG A 11 -14.76 1.68 5.08
N LYS A 12 -15.56 2.41 4.30
CA LYS A 12 -16.86 1.92 3.84
C LYS A 12 -16.68 0.73 2.90
N ASP A 13 -17.67 -0.16 2.89
CA ASP A 13 -17.64 -1.41 2.12
C ASP A 13 -17.54 -1.15 0.62
N ASP A 14 -18.28 -0.18 0.11
CA ASP A 14 -18.26 0.24 -1.30
C ASP A 14 -16.87 0.72 -1.73
N VAL A 15 -16.18 1.49 -0.89
CA VAL A 15 -14.80 1.93 -1.13
C VAL A 15 -13.84 0.75 -1.12
N SER A 16 -14.01 -0.19 -0.19
CA SER A 16 -13.17 -1.41 -0.11
C SER A 16 -13.33 -2.28 -1.36
N LEU A 17 -14.57 -2.46 -1.84
CA LEU A 17 -14.88 -3.19 -3.08
C LEU A 17 -14.29 -2.49 -4.31
N ALA A 18 -14.44 -1.16 -4.40
CA ALA A 18 -13.87 -0.37 -5.48
C ALA A 18 -12.34 -0.43 -5.49
N ALA A 19 -11.69 -0.31 -4.33
CA ALA A 19 -10.24 -0.42 -4.20
C ALA A 19 -9.74 -1.80 -4.66
N SER A 20 -10.44 -2.89 -4.31
CA SER A 20 -10.12 -4.24 -4.78
C SER A 20 -10.25 -4.39 -6.30
N ALA A 21 -11.30 -3.82 -6.89
CA ALA A 21 -11.49 -3.82 -8.34
C ALA A 21 -10.39 -3.04 -9.06
N ILE A 22 -10.05 -1.85 -8.55
CA ILE A 22 -9.04 -0.95 -9.13
C ILE A 22 -7.63 -1.54 -9.00
N ALA A 23 -7.30 -2.21 -7.89
CA ALA A 23 -5.99 -2.81 -7.66
C ALA A 23 -5.62 -3.92 -8.67
N ARG A 24 -6.60 -4.45 -9.42
CA ARG A 24 -6.37 -5.43 -10.50
C ARG A 24 -5.67 -4.81 -11.71
N PHE A 25 -5.78 -3.50 -11.91
CA PHE A 25 -5.09 -2.83 -13.01
C PHE A 25 -3.60 -2.74 -12.72
N ASN A 26 -2.80 -3.46 -13.52
CA ASN A 26 -1.36 -3.58 -13.28
C ASN A 26 -0.64 -2.22 -13.28
N SER A 27 -1.05 -1.28 -14.15
CA SER A 27 -0.49 0.07 -14.21
C SER A 27 -0.67 0.85 -12.90
N ILE A 28 -1.83 0.69 -12.25
CA ILE A 28 -2.11 1.34 -10.96
C ILE A 28 -1.26 0.71 -9.86
N ARG A 29 -1.21 -0.63 -9.81
CA ARG A 29 -0.39 -1.36 -8.83
C ARG A 29 1.09 -1.00 -8.95
N LEU A 30 1.63 -0.93 -10.17
CA LEU A 30 3.02 -0.52 -10.40
C LEU A 30 3.29 0.89 -9.84
N LYS A 31 2.40 1.84 -10.12
CA LYS A 31 2.54 3.22 -9.65
C LYS A 31 2.53 3.33 -8.13
N VAL A 32 1.68 2.57 -7.44
CA VAL A 32 1.64 2.54 -5.96
C VAL A 32 2.90 1.88 -5.40
N ASN A 33 3.34 0.77 -5.99
CA ASN A 33 4.55 0.08 -5.54
C ASN A 33 5.81 0.95 -5.71
N GLU A 34 5.95 1.62 -6.85
CA GLU A 34 7.05 2.57 -7.12
C GLU A 34 7.08 3.70 -6.09
N TYR A 35 5.91 4.24 -5.73
CA TYR A 35 5.80 5.27 -4.69
C TYR A 35 6.33 4.77 -3.34
N ILE A 36 5.87 3.60 -2.88
CA ILE A 36 6.29 3.03 -1.59
C ILE A 36 7.79 2.69 -1.60
N GLN A 37 8.28 2.11 -2.70
CA GLN A 37 9.70 1.79 -2.88
C GLN A 37 10.58 3.04 -2.85
N LYS A 38 10.16 4.12 -3.51
CA LYS A 38 10.85 5.40 -3.46
C LYS A 38 10.86 5.95 -2.04
N PHE A 39 9.72 5.95 -1.36
CA PHE A 39 9.60 6.41 0.02
C PHE A 39 10.53 5.62 0.97
N GLY A 40 10.61 4.30 0.83
CA GLY A 40 11.52 3.45 1.61
C GLY A 40 13.01 3.60 1.29
N LYS A 41 13.35 4.07 0.09
CA LYS A 41 14.74 4.44 -0.25
C LYS A 41 15.13 5.79 0.37
N GLU A 42 14.19 6.72 0.44
CA GLU A 42 14.41 8.08 0.94
C GLU A 42 14.34 8.17 2.47
N ASN A 43 13.63 7.23 3.13
CA ASN A 43 13.38 7.27 4.57
C ASN A 43 13.80 5.96 5.24
N LYS A 44 14.42 6.07 6.42
CA LYS A 44 14.74 4.91 7.27
C LYS A 44 13.62 4.66 8.30
N GLY A 45 13.55 3.44 8.82
CA GLY A 45 12.63 3.10 9.90
C GLY A 45 11.15 3.06 9.50
N ILE A 46 10.86 2.70 8.25
CA ILE A 46 9.49 2.61 7.75
C ILE A 46 8.88 1.23 8.03
N ILE A 47 7.57 1.19 8.25
CA ILE A 47 6.78 -0.04 8.31
C ILE A 47 5.80 -0.01 7.15
N VAL A 48 5.79 -1.08 6.35
CA VAL A 48 4.85 -1.24 5.22
C VAL A 48 3.95 -2.43 5.48
N GLU A 49 2.66 -2.17 5.53
CA GLU A 49 1.61 -3.18 5.65
C GLU A 49 0.97 -3.40 4.27
N GLY A 50 0.73 -4.66 3.91
CA GLY A 50 0.03 -5.00 2.68
C GLY A 50 0.15 -6.47 2.31
N ARG A 51 -0.65 -6.90 1.33
CA ARG A 51 -0.70 -8.30 0.87
C ARG A 51 0.63 -8.79 0.27
N ASP A 52 1.34 -7.91 -0.41
CA ASP A 52 2.56 -8.21 -1.16
C ASP A 52 3.78 -7.39 -0.70
N ALA A 53 3.71 -6.85 0.53
CA ALA A 53 4.76 -6.04 1.12
C ALA A 53 6.11 -6.78 1.18
N THR A 54 6.10 -8.04 1.63
CA THR A 54 7.31 -8.81 1.98
C THR A 54 8.05 -9.42 0.79
N TYR A 55 7.39 -9.57 -0.36
CA TYR A 55 7.95 -10.28 -1.51
C TYR A 55 7.92 -9.47 -2.81
N ARG A 56 7.07 -8.44 -2.93
CA ARG A 56 6.96 -7.64 -4.15
C ARG A 56 7.33 -6.18 -3.94
N ILE A 57 6.82 -5.55 -2.89
CA ILE A 57 7.04 -4.12 -2.65
C ILE A 57 8.44 -3.91 -2.07
N LEU A 58 8.75 -4.56 -0.94
CA LEU A 58 10.05 -4.49 -0.26
C LEU A 58 10.66 -5.90 -0.12
N PRO A 59 11.10 -6.51 -1.24
CA PRO A 59 11.70 -7.85 -1.21
C PRO A 59 12.99 -7.90 -0.39
N ASP A 60 13.67 -6.78 -0.18
CA ASP A 60 14.94 -6.69 0.55
C ASP A 60 14.77 -6.12 1.97
N ALA A 61 13.53 -6.06 2.50
CA ALA A 61 13.28 -5.60 3.87
C ALA A 61 14.06 -6.44 4.90
N GLU A 62 14.68 -5.77 5.87
CA GLU A 62 15.48 -6.39 6.94
C GLU A 62 14.66 -7.35 7.80
N VAL A 63 13.38 -7.05 8.00
CA VAL A 63 12.43 -7.87 8.76
C VAL A 63 11.12 -7.98 8.00
N LYS A 64 10.53 -9.19 7.97
CA LYS A 64 9.28 -9.51 7.29
C LYS A 64 8.35 -10.26 8.23
N PHE A 65 7.11 -9.80 8.32
CA PHE A 65 6.06 -10.43 9.11
C PHE A 65 4.97 -10.96 8.19
N PHE A 66 4.45 -12.13 8.52
CA PHE A 66 3.25 -12.69 7.90
C PHE A 66 2.28 -13.06 9.03
N LEU A 67 1.07 -12.54 8.95
CA LEU A 67 -0.01 -12.80 9.88
C LEU A 67 -1.10 -13.57 9.11
N TRP A 68 -1.56 -14.68 9.69
CA TRP A 68 -2.59 -15.55 9.10
C TRP A 68 -3.99 -15.09 9.52
#